data_AF-A0A6L6WXE5-F1
#
_entry.id   AF-A0A6L6WXE5-F1
#
_cell.length_a   1.000
_cell.length_b   1.000
_cell.length_c   1.000
_cell.angle_alpha   90.00
_cell.angle_beta   90.00
_cell.angle_gamma   90.00
#
_symmetry.space_group_name_H-M   'P 1'
#
loop_
_entity.id
_entity.type
_entity.pdbx_description
1 polymer ?
#
loop_
_entity_poly.entity_id
_entity_poly.type
_entity_poly.pdbx_seq_one_letter_code
_entity_poly.pdbx_strand_id
1 'polypeptide(L)'
;MDRAAAVRQEIQTFMDQYYAREEGATEGAEMYDIDSFTMVQLVLYLEDKFDVVILEELHDFAGGDFDAFAAFVATSGRENDAA
;
A
#
# COMPACT_ATOMS: atom_id res chain seq x y z
N MET A 1 11.38 -14.20 -5.22
CA MET A 1 10.55 -13.09 -5.74
C MET A 1 10.87 -11.88 -4.90
N ASP A 2 11.04 -10.71 -5.52
CA ASP A 2 11.31 -9.47 -4.80
C ASP A 2 10.03 -9.05 -4.04
N ARG A 3 10.12 -8.94 -2.71
CA ARG A 3 8.95 -8.65 -1.84
C ARG A 3 8.35 -7.29 -2.17
N ALA A 4 9.17 -6.30 -2.53
CA ALA A 4 8.69 -4.99 -2.94
C ALA A 4 7.92 -5.05 -4.26
N ALA A 5 8.38 -5.85 -5.24
CA ALA A 5 7.63 -6.07 -6.48
C ALA A 5 6.25 -6.71 -6.23
N ALA A 6 6.14 -7.65 -5.29
CA ALA A 6 4.86 -8.24 -4.92
C ALA A 6 3.93 -7.22 -4.24
N VAL A 7 4.45 -6.42 -3.31
CA VAL A 7 3.69 -5.33 -2.68
C VAL A 7 3.22 -4.32 -3.72
N ARG A 8 4.09 -3.95 -4.67
CA ARG A 8 3.76 -3.01 -5.75
C ARG A 8 2.60 -3.49 -6.61
N GLN A 9 2.55 -4.80 -6.90
CA GLN A 9 1.47 -5.42 -7.65
C GLN A 9 0.14 -5.41 -6.87
N GLU A 10 0.18 -5.68 -5.57
CA GLU A 10 -1.02 -5.64 -4.72
C GLU A 10 -1.53 -4.21 -4.56
N ILE A 11 -0.64 -3.21 -4.44
CA ILE A 11 -1.02 -1.78 -4.47
C ILE A 11 -1.77 -1.47 -5.78
N GLN A 12 -1.25 -1.86 -6.94
CA GLN A 12 -1.94 -1.66 -8.22
C GLN A 12 -3.32 -2.33 -8.21
N THR A 13 -3.39 -3.57 -7.74
CA THR A 13 -4.65 -4.31 -7.66
C THR A 13 -5.68 -3.60 -6.77
N PHE A 14 -5.26 -3.07 -5.62
CA PHE A 14 -6.13 -2.29 -4.75
C PHE A 14 -6.61 -1.01 -5.44
N MET A 15 -5.70 -0.27 -6.09
CA MET A 15 -6.03 0.98 -6.78
C MET A 15 -7.00 0.74 -7.94
N ASP A 16 -6.77 -0.30 -8.76
CA ASP A 16 -7.70 -0.72 -9.81
C ASP A 16 -9.07 -1.07 -9.21
N GLN A 17 -9.14 -1.83 -8.13
CA GLN A 17 -10.42 -2.19 -7.51
C GLN A 17 -11.17 -1.00 -6.89
N TYR A 18 -10.43 -0.10 -6.24
CA TYR A 18 -10.99 1.06 -5.55
C TYR A 18 -11.48 2.11 -6.56
N TYR A 19 -10.65 2.46 -7.55
CA TYR A 19 -10.93 3.51 -8.52
C TYR A 19 -11.69 3.02 -9.75
N ALA A 20 -11.67 1.74 -10.15
CA ALA A 20 -12.58 1.23 -11.18
C ALA A 20 -14.05 1.30 -10.75
N ARG A 21 -14.32 1.48 -9.45
CA ARG A 21 -15.66 1.70 -8.92
C ARG A 21 -16.12 3.15 -9.03
N GLU A 22 -15.21 4.11 -9.14
CA GLU A 22 -15.51 5.51 -9.43
C GLU A 22 -15.37 5.73 -10.95
N GLU A 23 -16.50 5.86 -11.65
CA GLU A 23 -16.53 6.12 -13.10
C GLU A 23 -15.71 7.39 -13.45
N GLY A 24 -14.44 7.22 -13.81
CA GLY A 24 -13.54 8.33 -14.14
C GLY A 24 -12.06 8.12 -13.89
N ALA A 25 -11.62 6.96 -13.39
CA ALA A 25 -10.20 6.66 -13.15
C ALA A 25 -9.40 6.56 -14.47
N THR A 26 -8.99 7.73 -14.96
CA THR A 26 -7.94 7.86 -15.98
C THR A 26 -6.67 7.18 -15.50
N GLU A 27 -6.04 6.45 -16.41
CA GLU A 27 -4.79 5.68 -16.25
C GLU A 27 -3.82 6.27 -15.22
N GLY A 28 -3.60 5.53 -14.13
CA GLY A 28 -2.53 5.80 -13.17
C GLY A 28 -2.86 6.89 -12.15
N ALA A 29 -3.68 6.55 -11.15
CA ALA A 29 -3.74 7.34 -9.93
C ALA A 29 -2.33 7.43 -9.31
N GLU A 30 -1.86 8.65 -9.01
CA GLU A 30 -0.60 8.84 -8.30
C GLU A 30 -0.82 8.75 -6.79
N MET A 31 0.23 8.49 -6.02
CA MET A 31 0.11 8.34 -4.55
C MET A 31 -0.42 9.61 -3.87
N TYR A 32 -0.20 10.78 -4.49
CA TYR A 32 -0.69 12.07 -4.01
C TYR A 32 -2.18 12.30 -4.26
N ASP A 33 -2.82 11.53 -5.15
CA ASP A 33 -4.25 11.63 -5.44
C ASP A 33 -5.11 10.81 -4.46
N ILE A 34 -4.46 10.11 -3.52
CA ILE A 34 -5.14 9.25 -2.56
C ILE A 34 -5.56 10.05 -1.34
N ASP A 35 -6.86 10.07 -1.05
CA ASP A 35 -7.36 10.60 0.22
C ASP A 35 -6.79 9.84 1.42
N SER A 36 -6.62 10.55 2.54
CA SER A 36 -6.11 9.98 3.80
C SER A 36 -6.87 8.72 4.26
N PHE A 37 -8.17 8.61 3.95
CA PHE A 37 -8.95 7.41 4.24
C PHE A 37 -8.56 6.23 3.34
N THR A 38 -8.44 6.45 2.04
CA THR A 38 -8.02 5.43 1.06
C THR A 38 -6.60 4.96 1.34
N MET A 39 -5.71 5.84 1.80
CA MET A 39 -4.36 5.48 2.25
C MET A 39 -4.39 4.50 3.44
N VAL A 40 -5.25 4.74 4.44
CA VAL A 40 -5.44 3.81 5.56
C VAL A 40 -6.00 2.47 5.08
N GLN A 41 -6.96 2.47 4.15
CA GLN A 41 -7.50 1.24 3.56
C GLN A 41 -6.43 0.44 2.81
N LEU A 42 -5.56 1.11 2.05
CA LEU A 42 -4.43 0.49 1.38
C LEU A 42 -3.47 -0.14 2.38
N VAL A 43 -3.14 0.56 3.47
CA VAL A 43 -2.27 0.05 4.53
C VAL A 43 -2.86 -1.22 5.16
N LEU A 44 -4.12 -1.18 5.61
CA LEU A 44 -4.80 -2.33 6.21
C LEU A 44 -4.90 -3.52 5.25
N TYR A 45 -5.14 -3.26 3.97
CA TYR A 45 -5.15 -4.28 2.94
C TYR A 45 -3.79 -4.97 2.79
N LEU A 46 -2.69 -4.21 2.82
CA LEU A 46 -1.34 -4.76 2.73
C LEU A 46 -0.94 -5.50 4.02
N GLU A 47 -1.36 -5.02 5.18
CA GLU A 47 -1.16 -5.70 6.47
C GLU A 47 -1.81 -7.08 6.48
N ASP A 48 -3.09 -7.17 6.09
CA ASP A 48 -3.81 -8.44 5.96
C ASP A 48 -3.17 -9.37 4.92
N LYS A 49 -2.77 -8.81 3.76
CA LYS A 49 -2.26 -9.62 2.65
C LYS A 49 -0.86 -10.19 2.88
N PHE A 50 0.00 -9.44 3.55
CA PHE A 50 1.39 -9.82 3.80
C PHE A 50 1.65 -10.29 5.22
N ASP A 51 0.62 -10.32 6.08
CA ASP A 51 0.68 -10.64 7.52
C ASP A 51 1.74 -9.79 8.24
N VAL A 52 1.67 -8.48 8.01
CA VAL A 52 2.60 -7.48 8.55
C VAL A 52 1.85 -6.42 9.34
N VAL A 53 2.56 -5.73 10.23
CA VAL A 53 2.06 -4.54 10.92
C VAL A 53 2.96 -3.36 10.58
N ILE A 54 2.41 -2.37 9.87
CA ILE A 54 3.13 -1.20 9.31
C ILE A 54 2.43 0.13 9.59
N LEU A 55 1.18 0.12 10.06
CA LEU A 55 0.40 1.32 10.32
C LEU A 55 1.09 2.23 11.35
N GLU A 56 1.71 1.64 12.37
CA GLU A 56 2.48 2.38 13.38
C GLU A 56 3.76 2.98 12.80
N GLU A 57 4.39 2.35 11.82
CA GLU A 57 5.66 2.81 11.22
C GLU A 57 5.42 3.80 10.07
N LEU A 58 4.17 3.98 9.64
CA LEU A 58 3.81 4.86 8.53
C LEU A 58 4.24 6.33 8.74
N HIS A 59 4.39 6.78 10.00
CA HIS A 59 4.86 8.13 10.30
C HIS A 59 6.34 8.36 9.92
N ASP A 60 7.14 7.29 9.80
CA ASP A 60 8.53 7.34 9.35
C ASP A 60 8.65 7.29 7.81
N PHE A 61 7.54 7.07 7.10
CA PHE A 61 7.54 7.06 5.65
C PHE A 61 7.66 8.47 5.06
N ALA A 62 8.78 8.74 4.40
CA ALA A 62 9.07 10.00 3.72
C ALA A 62 9.03 9.91 2.18
N GLY A 63 8.64 8.75 1.63
CA GLY A 63 8.55 8.53 0.18
C GLY A 63 7.31 9.20 -0.43
N GLY A 64 7.37 9.50 -1.74
CA GLY A 64 6.29 10.19 -2.46
C GLY A 64 5.53 9.31 -3.46
N ASP A 65 6.05 8.12 -3.73
CA ASP A 65 5.58 7.26 -4.80
C ASP A 65 5.33 5.83 -4.31
N PHE A 66 4.53 5.08 -5.08
CA PHE A 66 4.16 3.71 -4.74
C PHE A 66 5.33 2.74 -4.72
N ASP A 67 6.40 3.02 -5.44
CA ASP A 67 7.58 2.17 -5.47
C ASP A 67 8.40 2.35 -4.17
N ALA A 68 8.55 3.59 -3.70
CA ALA A 68 9.06 3.90 -2.37
C ALA A 68 8.19 3.30 -1.26
N PHE A 69 6.85 3.39 -1.40
CA PHE A 69 5.93 2.80 -0.44
C PHE A 69 6.02 1.26 -0.42
N ALA A 70 6.11 0.62 -1.59
CA ALA A 70 6.27 -0.82 -1.69
C ALA A 70 7.59 -1.30 -1.06
N ALA A 71 8.68 -0.57 -1.28
CA ALA A 71 9.96 -0.83 -0.63
C ALA A 71 9.88 -0.65 0.89
N PHE A 72 9.18 0.40 1.35
CA PHE A 72 8.93 0.63 2.77
C PHE A 72 8.17 -0.53 3.41
N VAL A 73 7.05 -0.98 2.84
CA VAL A 73 6.28 -2.12 3.38
C VAL A 73 7.08 -3.43 3.34
N ALA A 74 7.85 -3.65 2.27
CA ALA A 74 8.70 -4.84 2.16
C ALA A 74 9.79 -4.91 3.24
N THR A 75 10.22 -3.77 3.78
CA THR A 75 11.30 -3.65 4.77
C THR A 75 10.81 -3.43 6.20
N SER A 76 9.66 -2.77 6.37
CA SER A 76 9.10 -2.33 7.65
C SER A 76 8.06 -3.33 8.20
N GLY A 77 7.72 -4.35 7.43
CA GLY A 77 6.83 -5.40 7.92
C GLY A 77 7.48 -6.25 9.01
N ARG A 78 7.19 -5.93 10.28
CA ARG A 78 7.28 -6.92 11.36
C ARG A 78 6.23 -7.99 11.08
N GLU A 79 6.64 -9.26 11.09
CA GLU A 79 5.69 -10.37 11.03
C GLU A 79 4.70 -10.21 12.18
N ASN A 80 3.42 -10.33 11.88
CA ASN A 80 2.37 -10.29 12.89
C ASN A 80 2.44 -11.59 13.72
N ASP A 81 3.38 -11.65 14.67
CA ASP A 81 3.49 -12.76 15.61
C ASP A 81 2.28 -12.66 16.57
N ALA A 82 1.19 -13.33 16.18
CA ALA A 82 -0.01 -13.48 16.99
C ALA A 82 0.34 -14.25 18.27
N ALA A 83 0.75 -13.50 19.30
CA ALA A 83 0.95 -13.99 20.67
C ALA A 83 -0.38 -14.22 21.40
#